data_AF-A0A846PWS5-F1
#
_entry.id   AF-A0A846PWS5-F1
#
_cell.length_a   1.000
_cell.length_b   1.000
_cell.length_c   1.000
_cell.angle_alpha   90.00
_cell.angle_beta   90.00
_cell.angle_gamma   90.00
#
_symmetry.space_group_name_H-M   'P 1'
#
loop_
_entity.id
_entity.type
_entity.pdbx_description
1 polymer ?
#
loop_
_entity_poly.entity_id
_entity_poly.type
_entity_poly.pdbx_seq_one_letter_code
_entity_poly.pdbx_strand_id
1 'polypeptide(L)'
;MTRRLVSQILHVPVPVKQHIEEEAIDTPQDEEVYNERRAQSLFQTVQRLKVGEKIQLALRGSREIRSILLRDASKEVVMTVLENPKITDSEIEILAKQKTTQDEVIRTIANKREWLKKYSIVHSLVTNPKTPP
;
A
#
# COMPACT_ATOMS: atom_id res chain seq x y z
N MET A 1 -23.16 -4.75 26.38
CA MET A 1 -22.30 -3.58 26.09
C MET A 1 -21.21 -3.95 25.09
N THR A 2 -21.58 -3.90 23.80
CA THR A 2 -20.78 -3.36 22.67
C THR A 2 -19.30 -3.72 22.52
N ARG A 3 -18.92 -5.01 22.59
CA ARG A 3 -17.60 -5.47 22.09
C ARG A 3 -17.61 -6.73 21.21
N ARG A 4 -18.79 -7.29 20.89
CA ARG A 4 -18.90 -8.54 20.10
C ARG A 4 -19.56 -8.40 18.72
N LEU A 5 -20.02 -7.20 18.34
CA LEU A 5 -20.78 -6.99 17.09
C LEU A 5 -20.04 -6.27 15.97
N VAL A 6 -18.84 -5.72 16.23
CA VAL A 6 -18.10 -4.98 15.19
C VAL A 6 -17.27 -5.90 14.28
N SER A 7 -17.00 -7.14 14.72
CA SER A 7 -16.26 -8.13 13.92
C SER A 7 -17.12 -8.82 12.85
N GLN A 8 -18.45 -8.68 12.89
CA GLN A 8 -19.38 -9.28 11.92
C GLN A 8 -19.64 -8.41 10.67
N ILE A 9 -19.15 -7.17 10.61
CA ILE A 9 -19.42 -6.24 9.50
C ILE A 9 -18.31 -6.21 8.42
N LEU A 10 -17.19 -6.91 8.63
CA LEU A 10 -16.09 -6.93 7.65
C LEU A 10 -15.66 -8.35 7.31
N HIS A 11 -16.62 -9.16 6.86
CA HIS A 11 -16.33 -10.39 6.12
C HIS A 11 -16.09 -10.01 4.66
N VAL A 12 -14.94 -9.39 4.37
CA VAL A 12 -14.41 -9.46 3.01
C VAL A 12 -13.97 -10.91 2.85
N PRO A 13 -14.57 -11.70 1.95
CA PRO A 13 -14.03 -13.01 1.65
C PRO A 13 -12.69 -12.72 1.01
N VAL A 14 -11.61 -12.98 1.73
CA VAL A 14 -10.30 -13.08 1.10
C VAL A 14 -10.20 -14.53 0.67
N PRO A 15 -10.49 -14.90 -0.59
CA PRO A 15 -10.12 -16.21 -1.07
C PRO A 15 -8.59 -16.19 -1.28
N VAL A 16 -7.81 -16.25 -0.19
CA VAL A 16 -6.43 -16.72 -0.28
C VAL A 16 -6.47 -18.24 -0.32
N LYS A 17 -7.03 -18.78 -1.40
CA LYS A 17 -6.82 -20.17 -1.80
C LYS A 17 -6.30 -20.16 -3.21
N GLN A 18 -5.04 -19.75 -3.34
CA GLN A 18 -4.18 -20.31 -4.36
C GLN A 18 -3.14 -21.10 -3.58
N HIS A 19 -3.20 -22.43 -3.71
CA HIS A 19 -2.14 -23.33 -3.29
C HIS A 19 -0.88 -22.87 -4.01
N ILE A 20 -0.02 -22.13 -3.32
CA ILE A 20 1.38 -22.08 -3.71
C ILE A 20 1.88 -23.44 -3.25
N GLU A 21 2.01 -24.37 -4.19
CA GLU A 21 2.69 -25.64 -3.93
C GLU A 21 4.06 -25.28 -3.33
N GLU A 22 4.32 -25.75 -2.12
CA GLU A 22 5.61 -25.56 -1.44
C GLU A 22 6.64 -26.40 -2.20
N GLU A 23 7.15 -25.88 -3.32
CA GLU A 23 8.36 -26.39 -3.95
C GLU A 23 9.53 -26.17 -2.98
N ALA A 24 10.30 -27.23 -2.71
CA ALA A 24 11.42 -27.21 -1.78
C ALA A 24 12.47 -26.18 -2.24
N ILE A 25 12.72 -25.19 -1.38
CA ILE A 25 13.64 -24.09 -1.63
C ILE A 25 15.04 -24.55 -1.17
N ASP A 26 15.91 -24.93 -2.10
CA ASP A 26 17.23 -25.53 -1.78
C ASP A 26 18.41 -24.57 -2.05
N THR A 27 18.25 -23.54 -2.89
CA THR A 27 19.31 -22.55 -3.18
C THR A 27 18.85 -21.09 -3.10
N PRO A 28 19.78 -20.12 -2.87
CA PRO A 28 19.45 -18.68 -2.83
C PRO A 28 18.80 -18.14 -4.11
N GLN A 29 19.08 -18.75 -5.27
CA GLN A 29 18.44 -18.42 -6.54
C GLN A 29 16.97 -18.84 -6.57
N ASP A 30 16.63 -19.98 -5.96
CA ASP A 30 15.25 -20.49 -5.92
C ASP A 30 14.36 -19.64 -4.98
N GLU A 31 14.95 -19.09 -3.92
CA GLU A 31 14.28 -18.13 -3.02
C GLU A 31 13.83 -16.85 -3.75
N GLU A 32 14.71 -16.29 -4.59
CA GLU A 32 14.42 -15.07 -5.33
C GLU A 32 13.28 -15.30 -6.33
N VAL A 33 13.34 -16.40 -7.08
CA VAL A 33 12.29 -16.80 -8.04
C VAL A 33 10.94 -17.04 -7.34
N TYR A 34 10.94 -17.69 -6.17
CA TYR A 34 9.73 -17.90 -5.37
C TYR A 34 9.10 -16.57 -4.94
N ASN A 35 9.90 -15.65 -4.42
CA ASN A 35 9.44 -14.34 -3.95
C ASN A 35 8.86 -13.50 -5.10
N GLU A 36 9.49 -13.53 -6.27
CA GLU A 36 8.97 -12.86 -7.45
C GLU A 36 7.61 -13.41 -7.89
N ARG A 37 7.47 -14.75 -7.98
CA ARG A 37 6.20 -15.41 -8.30
C ARG A 37 5.11 -15.04 -7.30
N ARG A 38 5.45 -15.01 -6.01
CA ARG A 38 4.53 -14.62 -4.93
C ARG A 38 4.10 -13.16 -5.07
N ALA A 39 5.03 -12.25 -5.33
CA ALA A 39 4.74 -10.84 -5.53
C ALA A 39 3.84 -10.60 -6.76
N GLN A 40 4.10 -11.32 -7.86
CA GLN A 40 3.27 -11.26 -9.06
C GLN A 40 1.84 -11.77 -8.80
N SER A 41 1.69 -12.89 -8.10
CA SER A 41 0.37 -13.43 -7.73
C SER A 41 -0.41 -12.45 -6.83
N LEU A 42 0.26 -11.85 -5.84
CA LEU A 42 -0.34 -10.82 -4.98
C LEU A 42 -0.77 -9.60 -5.78
N PHE A 43 0.07 -9.10 -6.69
CA PHE A 43 -0.26 -7.99 -7.56
C PHE A 43 -1.51 -8.28 -8.41
N GLN A 44 -1.55 -9.43 -9.09
CA GLN A 44 -2.70 -9.84 -9.89
C GLN A 44 -3.97 -9.97 -9.04
N THR A 45 -3.85 -10.50 -7.83
CA THR A 45 -4.98 -10.64 -6.90
C THR A 45 -5.54 -9.27 -6.51
N VAL A 46 -4.67 -8.34 -6.10
CA VAL A 46 -5.08 -6.97 -5.72
C VAL A 46 -5.72 -6.23 -6.89
N GLN A 47 -5.22 -6.40 -8.12
CA GLN A 47 -5.80 -5.77 -9.31
C GLN A 47 -7.23 -6.22 -9.61
N ARG A 48 -7.59 -7.46 -9.27
CA ARG A 48 -8.94 -8.00 -9.48
C ARG A 48 -9.97 -7.54 -8.45
N LEU A 49 -9.53 -6.98 -7.31
CA LEU A 49 -10.41 -6.52 -6.25
C LEU A 49 -11.18 -5.26 -6.64
N LYS A 50 -12.41 -5.13 -6.13
CA LYS A 50 -13.20 -3.89 -6.25
C LYS A 50 -12.60 -2.79 -5.39
N VAL A 51 -12.87 -1.53 -5.74
CA VAL A 51 -12.40 -0.35 -4.99
C VAL A 51 -12.73 -0.43 -3.50
N GLY A 52 -13.96 -0.84 -3.14
CA GLY A 52 -14.36 -0.99 -1.74
C GLY A 52 -13.54 -2.05 -0.98
N GLU A 53 -13.19 -3.15 -1.63
CA GLU A 53 -12.35 -4.21 -1.03
C GLU A 53 -10.91 -3.73 -0.88
N LYS A 54 -10.39 -2.98 -1.87
CA LYS A 54 -9.07 -2.34 -1.80
C LYS A 54 -8.99 -1.35 -0.64
N ILE A 55 -10.04 -0.58 -0.37
CA ILE A 55 -10.11 0.34 0.78
C ILE A 55 -10.01 -0.44 2.10
N GLN A 56 -10.77 -1.53 2.25
CA GLN A 56 -10.68 -2.36 3.46
C GLN A 56 -9.29 -3.00 3.61
N LEU A 57 -8.71 -3.41 2.50
CA LEU A 57 -7.39 -4.01 2.45
C LEU A 57 -6.29 -2.97 2.73
N ALA A 58 -6.46 -1.71 2.31
CA ALA A 58 -5.51 -0.63 2.54
C ALA A 58 -5.23 -0.40 4.02
N LEU A 59 -6.23 -0.54 4.89
CA LEU A 59 -6.10 -0.35 6.35
C LEU A 59 -5.46 -1.55 7.07
N ARG A 60 -5.61 -2.76 6.53
CA ARG A 60 -5.21 -4.01 7.21
C ARG A 60 -4.06 -4.76 6.55
N GLY A 61 -3.70 -4.36 5.33
CA GLY A 61 -2.73 -5.04 4.48
C GLY A 61 -1.30 -5.01 5.02
N SER A 62 -0.53 -6.01 4.60
CA SER A 62 0.92 -6.06 4.79
C SER A 62 1.62 -4.96 3.97
N ARG A 63 2.92 -4.78 4.22
CA ARG A 63 3.76 -3.81 3.50
C ARG A 63 3.71 -4.02 1.97
N GLU A 64 3.76 -5.27 1.52
CA GLU A 64 3.68 -5.61 0.09
C GLU A 64 2.38 -5.12 -0.54
N ILE A 65 1.26 -5.40 0.11
CA ILE A 65 -0.06 -4.97 -0.36
C ILE A 65 -0.17 -3.45 -0.41
N ARG A 66 0.31 -2.74 0.63
CA ARG A 66 0.32 -1.27 0.61
C ARG A 66 1.19 -0.72 -0.51
N SER A 67 2.34 -1.31 -0.77
CA SER A 67 3.22 -0.87 -1.87
C SER A 67 2.54 -0.97 -3.24
N ILE A 68 1.66 -1.95 -3.42
CA ILE A 68 0.82 -2.11 -4.61
C ILE A 68 -0.29 -1.05 -4.62
N LEU A 69 -1.02 -0.90 -3.51
CA LEU A 69 -2.17 0.01 -3.40
C LEU A 69 -1.78 1.49 -3.46
N LEU A 70 -0.55 1.87 -3.08
CA LEU A 70 -0.03 3.24 -3.23
C LEU A 70 0.07 3.68 -4.70
N ARG A 71 0.09 2.73 -5.64
CA ARG A 71 0.13 2.99 -7.09
C ARG A 71 -1.22 2.77 -7.77
N ASP A 72 -2.29 2.61 -6.99
CA ASP A 72 -3.62 2.37 -7.53
C ASP A 72 -4.14 3.60 -8.31
N ALA A 73 -4.97 3.36 -9.33
CA ALA A 73 -5.57 4.43 -10.12
C ALA A 73 -6.59 5.24 -9.32
N SER A 74 -7.27 4.61 -8.35
CA SER A 74 -8.24 5.27 -7.50
C SER A 74 -7.56 6.08 -6.40
N LYS A 75 -7.77 7.39 -6.43
CA LYS A 75 -7.37 8.32 -5.37
C LYS A 75 -7.86 7.86 -3.99
N GLU A 76 -9.10 7.40 -3.87
CA GLU A 76 -9.70 7.02 -2.59
C GLU A 76 -8.92 5.88 -1.91
N VAL A 77 -8.42 4.92 -2.71
CA VAL A 77 -7.61 3.81 -2.23
C VAL A 77 -6.28 4.34 -1.69
N VAL A 78 -5.58 5.18 -2.46
CA VAL A 78 -4.29 5.74 -2.06
C VAL A 78 -4.43 6.59 -0.79
N MET A 79 -5.48 7.41 -0.70
CA MET A 79 -5.79 8.21 0.49
C MET A 79 -6.03 7.33 1.71
N THR A 80 -6.77 6.23 1.55
CA THR A 80 -6.99 5.26 2.64
C THR A 80 -5.68 4.61 3.10
N VAL A 81 -4.76 4.33 2.17
CA VAL A 81 -3.44 3.80 2.54
C VAL A 81 -2.66 4.81 3.41
N LEU A 82 -2.75 6.12 3.12
CA LEU A 82 -2.11 7.18 3.92
C LEU A 82 -2.66 7.31 5.35
N GLU A 83 -3.84 6.75 5.63
CA GLU A 83 -4.45 6.69 6.96
C GLU A 83 -4.06 5.42 7.73
N ASN A 84 -3.37 4.47 7.10
CA ASN A 84 -2.95 3.25 7.76
C ASN A 84 -1.93 3.55 8.87
N PRO A 85 -2.16 3.10 10.12
CA PRO A 85 -1.25 3.37 11.25
C PRO A 85 0.13 2.69 11.13
N LYS A 86 0.27 1.71 10.22
CA LYS A 86 1.52 0.97 9.96
C LYS A 86 2.25 1.48 8.72
N ILE A 87 1.87 2.64 8.18
CA ILE A 87 2.61 3.25 7.08
C ILE A 87 3.99 3.72 7.56
N THR A 88 4.99 3.51 6.72
CA THR A 88 6.38 3.82 7.04
C THR A 88 6.85 5.08 6.32
N ASP A 89 7.80 5.80 6.92
CA ASP A 89 8.42 6.99 6.32
C ASP A 89 8.98 6.70 4.92
N SER A 90 9.57 5.51 4.71
CA SER A 90 10.11 5.10 3.41
C SER A 90 9.04 4.93 2.33
N GLU A 91 7.84 4.44 2.68
CA GLU A 91 6.72 4.34 1.74
C GLU A 91 6.24 5.76 1.32
N ILE A 92 6.19 6.69 2.27
CA ILE A 92 5.82 8.09 2.02
C ILE A 92 6.86 8.79 1.16
N GLU A 93 8.15 8.58 1.42
CA GLU A 93 9.23 9.17 0.62
C GLU A 93 9.16 8.73 -0.84
N ILE A 94 8.96 7.43 -1.08
CA ILE A 94 8.78 6.89 -2.44
C ILE A 94 7.57 7.55 -3.10
N LEU A 95 6.44 7.65 -2.40
CA LEU A 95 5.22 8.24 -2.94
C LEU A 95 5.37 9.74 -3.25
N ALA A 96 6.06 10.48 -2.38
CA ALA A 96 6.35 11.90 -2.53
C ALA A 96 7.29 12.17 -3.70
N LYS A 97 8.22 11.26 -4.01
CA LYS A 97 9.14 11.37 -5.14
C LYS A 97 8.49 11.04 -6.49
N GLN A 98 7.39 10.29 -6.49
CA GLN A 98 6.72 9.84 -7.72
C GLN A 98 5.98 10.97 -8.44
N LYS A 99 6.30 11.18 -9.73
CA LYS A 99 5.66 12.19 -10.59
C LYS A 99 4.23 11.82 -11.01
N THR A 100 3.89 10.53 -10.94
CA THR A 100 2.56 10.01 -11.31
C THR A 100 1.52 10.20 -10.22
N THR A 101 1.94 10.45 -8.98
CA THR A 101 1.07 10.66 -7.81
C THR A 101 0.08 11.81 -8.06
N GLN A 102 -1.16 11.69 -7.55
CA GLN A 102 -2.16 12.75 -7.70
C GLN A 102 -1.86 13.94 -6.77
N ASP A 103 -2.19 15.15 -7.21
CA ASP A 103 -1.87 16.40 -6.49
C ASP A 103 -2.47 16.44 -5.08
N GLU A 104 -3.67 15.90 -4.90
CA GLU A 104 -4.31 15.82 -3.58
C GLU A 104 -3.53 14.93 -2.60
N VAL A 105 -2.98 13.81 -3.07
CA VAL A 105 -2.15 12.92 -2.24
C VAL A 105 -0.89 13.66 -1.78
N ILE A 106 -0.25 14.40 -2.69
CA ILE A 106 0.92 15.23 -2.37
C ILE A 106 0.57 16.33 -1.35
N ARG A 107 -0.58 17.00 -1.51
CA ARG A 107 -1.08 17.99 -0.54
C ARG A 107 -1.33 17.36 0.83
N THR A 108 -1.91 16.17 0.88
CA THR A 108 -2.11 15.46 2.15
C THR A 108 -0.79 15.14 2.82
N ILE A 109 0.22 14.72 2.05
CA ILE A 109 1.57 14.49 2.60
C ILE A 109 2.16 15.80 3.14
N ALA A 110 2.09 16.88 2.37
CA ALA A 110 2.61 18.18 2.77
C ALA A 110 1.90 18.77 4.00
N ASN A 111 0.62 18.43 4.23
CA ASN A 111 -0.12 18.92 5.41
C ASN A 111 0.19 18.16 6.70
N LYS A 112 0.78 16.96 6.63
CA LYS A 112 1.08 16.16 7.82
C LYS A 112 2.40 16.61 8.46
N ARG A 113 2.30 17.24 9.64
CA ARG A 113 3.44 17.71 10.44
C ARG A 113 4.44 16.61 10.81
N GLU A 114 3.97 15.37 10.98
CA GLU A 114 4.85 14.22 11.27
C GLU A 114 5.87 13.97 10.16
N TRP A 115 5.44 14.06 8.90
CA TRP A 115 6.26 13.79 7.73
C TRP A 115 7.13 15.00 7.35
N LEU A 116 6.64 16.22 7.55
CA LEU A 116 7.44 17.44 7.34
C LEU A 116 8.65 17.56 8.25
N LYS A 117 8.69 16.86 9.39
CA LYS A 117 9.90 16.81 10.25
C LYS A 117 11.03 15.99 9.62
N LYS A 118 10.72 15.16 8.62
CA LYS A 118 11.67 14.26 7.98
C LYS A 118 12.24 14.93 6.74
N TYR A 119 13.54 15.20 6.77
CA TYR A 119 14.23 15.87 5.66
C TYR A 119 14.07 15.12 4.32
N SER A 120 14.15 13.79 4.31
CA SER A 120 14.03 13.00 3.08
C SER A 120 12.68 13.15 2.38
N ILE A 121 11.60 13.25 3.17
CA ILE A 121 10.25 13.49 2.66
C ILE A 121 10.12 14.92 2.14
N VAL A 122 10.60 15.92 2.90
CA VAL A 122 10.56 17.33 2.48
C VAL A 122 11.34 17.53 1.18
N HIS A 123 12.54 16.97 1.08
CA HIS A 123 13.34 17.03 -0.14
C HIS A 123 12.59 16.40 -1.32
N SER A 124 12.00 15.21 -1.11
CA SER A 124 11.21 14.53 -2.15
C SER A 124 10.01 15.36 -2.61
N LEU A 125 9.30 16.01 -1.69
CA LEU A 125 8.20 16.92 -2.02
C LEU A 125 8.69 18.10 -2.85
N VAL A 126 9.73 18.82 -2.42
CA VAL A 126 10.21 20.02 -3.14
C VAL A 126 10.69 19.68 -4.56
N THR A 127 11.23 18.47 -4.77
CA THR A 127 11.64 18.01 -6.11
C THR A 127 10.50 17.53 -7.01
N ASN A 128 9.29 17.35 -6.46
CA ASN A 128 8.15 16.85 -7.22
C ASN A 128 7.45 18.02 -7.96
N PRO A 129 7.25 17.93 -9.28
CA PRO A 129 6.59 18.99 -10.06
C PRO A 129 5.13 19.26 -9.67
N LYS A 130 4.49 18.31 -8.98
CA LYS A 130 3.10 18.44 -8.51
C LYS A 130 2.98 19.01 -7.10
N THR A 131 4.10 19.30 -6.46
CA THR A 131 4.08 19.99 -5.18
C THR A 131 3.59 21.43 -5.42
N PRO A 132 2.52 21.86 -4.73
CA PRO A 132 2.02 23.21 -4.89
C PRO A 132 3.07 24.27 -4.52
N PRO A 133 3.06 25.44 -5.20
CA PRO A 133 3.92 26.57 -4.84
C PRO A 133 3.58 27.15 -3.47
#